data_AF-W1XRG9-F1
#
_entry.id   AF-W1XRG9-F1
#
_cell.length_a   1.000
_cell.length_b   1.000
_cell.length_c   1.000
_cell.angle_alpha   90.00
_cell.angle_beta   90.00
_cell.angle_gamma   90.00
#
_symmetry.space_group_name_H-M   'P 1'
#
loop_
_entity.id
_entity.type
_entity.pdbx_description
1 polymer ?
#
loop_
_entity_poly.entity_id
_entity_poly.type
_entity_poly.pdbx_seq_one_letter_code
_entity_poly.pdbx_strand_id
1 'polypeptide(L)'
;NHRSYGTKLLRYIADVTINGYSGAGAQEVPDFEPIQMPSNLDESPASGTKQKFDELGPDKFSKWLSEQKQVFFTDTTWRDAHQSLFE
;
A
#
# COMPACT_ATOMS: atom_id res chain seq x y z
N ASN A 1 -4.01 -29.44 -2.46
CA ASN A 1 -4.20 -28.52 -3.61
C ASN A 1 -3.04 -27.52 -3.85
N HIS A 2 -1.78 -27.82 -3.50
CA HIS A 2 -0.64 -26.88 -3.62
C HIS A 2 0.17 -26.96 -4.94
N ARG A 3 -0.21 -27.82 -5.89
CA ARG A 3 0.66 -28.20 -7.02
C ARG A 3 0.74 -27.19 -8.17
N SER A 4 -0.09 -26.14 -8.19
CA SER A 4 -0.24 -25.27 -9.37
C SER A 4 0.35 -23.85 -9.23
N TYR A 5 0.60 -23.34 -8.02
CA TYR A 5 1.08 -21.97 -7.83
C TYR A 5 2.49 -21.75 -8.38
N GLY A 6 3.42 -22.67 -8.10
CA GLY A 6 4.79 -22.59 -8.63
C GLY A 6 4.84 -22.64 -10.15
N THR A 7 4.09 -23.56 -10.78
CA THR A 7 4.03 -23.66 -12.25
C THR A 7 3.40 -22.42 -12.89
N LYS A 8 2.38 -21.84 -12.28
CA LYS A 8 1.74 -20.59 -12.77
C LYS A 8 2.69 -19.40 -12.65
N LEU A 9 3.39 -19.26 -11.52
CA LEU A 9 4.36 -18.18 -11.33
C LEU A 9 5.52 -18.28 -12.33
N LEU A 10 6.12 -19.46 -12.50
CA LEU A 10 7.20 -19.66 -13.46
C LEU A 10 6.74 -19.39 -14.90
N ARG A 11 5.50 -19.78 -15.24
CA ARG A 11 4.92 -19.48 -16.56
C ARG A 11 4.74 -17.98 -16.76
N TYR A 12 4.29 -17.24 -15.74
CA TYR A 12 4.15 -15.78 -15.81
C TYR A 12 5.51 -15.09 -15.98
N ILE A 13 6.52 -15.48 -15.20
CA ILE A 13 7.88 -14.93 -15.32
C ILE A 13 8.42 -15.17 -16.73
N ALA A 14 8.34 -16.40 -17.25
CA ALA A 14 8.81 -16.72 -18.59
C ALA A 14 8.09 -15.92 -19.68
N ASP A 15 6.76 -15.78 -19.56
CA ASP A 15 5.95 -15.00 -20.51
C ASP A 15 6.35 -13.52 -20.51
N VAL A 16 6.46 -12.89 -19.34
CA VAL A 16 6.86 -11.48 -19.23
C VAL A 16 8.31 -11.26 -19.70
N THR A 17 9.23 -12.17 -19.38
CA THR A 17 10.63 -12.07 -19.83
C THR A 17 10.76 -12.15 -21.35
N ILE A 18 10.00 -13.03 -22.01
CA ILE A 18 10.12 -13.25 -23.46
C ILE A 18 9.26 -12.26 -24.25
N ASN A 19 8.00 -12.06 -23.85
CA ASN A 19 7.00 -11.31 -24.60
C ASN A 19 6.80 -9.87 -24.11
N GLY A 20 7.40 -9.50 -22.96
CA GLY A 20 7.19 -8.21 -22.31
C GLY A 20 5.86 -8.10 -21.58
N TYR A 21 5.77 -7.14 -20.66
CA TYR A 21 4.49 -6.80 -20.05
C TYR A 21 3.56 -6.18 -21.11
N SER A 22 2.30 -6.62 -21.15
CA SER A 22 1.30 -6.19 -22.13
C SER A 22 1.73 -6.29 -23.61
N GLY A 23 2.63 -7.23 -23.93
CA GLY A 23 3.10 -7.46 -25.31
C GLY A 23 4.10 -6.42 -25.83
N ALA A 24 4.74 -5.66 -24.93
CA ALA A 24 5.75 -4.66 -25.29
C ALA A 24 7.06 -5.25 -25.84
N GLY A 25 7.20 -6.58 -25.91
CA GLY A 25 8.44 -7.27 -26.23
C GLY A 25 9.42 -7.31 -25.06
N ALA A 26 10.51 -8.07 -25.20
CA ALA A 26 11.54 -8.14 -24.16
C ALA A 26 12.10 -6.74 -23.82
N GLN A 27 12.16 -6.41 -22.53
CA GLN A 27 12.65 -5.14 -22.01
C GLN A 27 13.84 -5.38 -21.08
N GLU A 28 14.84 -4.50 -21.15
CA GLU A 28 15.90 -4.43 -20.15
C GLU A 28 15.30 -4.05 -18.80
N VAL A 29 15.57 -4.86 -17.77
CA VAL A 29 15.11 -4.57 -16.41
C VAL A 29 16.05 -3.51 -15.82
N PRO A 30 15.53 -2.36 -15.35
CA PRO A 30 16.36 -1.35 -14.70
C PRO A 30 17.08 -1.92 -13.48
N ASP A 31 18.29 -1.41 -13.21
CA ASP A 31 18.93 -1.65 -11.92
C ASP A 31 18.23 -0.79 -10.85
N PHE A 32 17.63 -1.43 -9.86
CA PHE A 32 16.88 -0.76 -8.81
C PHE A 32 17.75 -0.61 -7.57
N GLU A 33 17.83 0.61 -7.03
CA GLU A 33 18.43 0.80 -5.71
C GLU A 33 17.64 0.01 -4.64
N PRO A 34 18.33 -0.57 -3.65
CA PRO A 34 17.67 -1.29 -2.56
C PRO A 34 16.69 -0.37 -1.82
N ILE A 35 15.48 -0.87 -1.57
CA ILE A 35 14.48 -0.15 -0.78
C ILE A 35 14.97 -0.03 0.67
N GLN A 36 15.01 1.21 1.20
CA GLN A 36 15.30 1.47 2.60
C GLN A 36 14.04 1.26 3.44
N MET A 37 13.90 0.06 4.01
CA MET A 37 12.80 -0.24 4.93
C MET A 37 13.10 0.30 6.33
N PRO A 38 12.14 0.94 7.02
CA PRO A 38 12.30 1.29 8.43
C PRO A 38 12.42 0.01 9.28
N SER A 39 13.05 0.14 10.45
CA SER A 39 13.10 -0.95 11.43
C SER A 39 11.70 -1.36 11.87
N ASN A 40 11.47 -2.66 12.04
CA ASN A 40 10.25 -3.16 12.64
C ASN A 40 10.14 -2.66 14.09
N LEU A 41 8.92 -2.30 14.48
CA LEU A 41 8.59 -2.02 15.87
C LEU A 41 8.09 -3.31 16.52
N ASP A 42 8.66 -3.69 17.66
CA ASP A 42 8.27 -4.90 18.40
C ASP A 42 6.96 -4.72 19.20
N GLU A 43 6.36 -3.53 19.15
CA GLU A 43 5.15 -3.18 19.90
C GLU A 43 3.92 -3.04 19.00
N SER A 44 2.75 -3.36 19.57
CA SER A 44 1.49 -3.09 18.91
C SER A 44 1.21 -1.58 18.87
N PRO A 45 0.67 -1.04 17.77
CA PRO A 45 0.32 0.37 17.68
C PRO A 45 -0.66 0.76 18.80
N ALA A 46 -0.44 1.93 19.40
CA ALA A 46 -1.38 2.50 20.36
C ALA A 46 -2.76 2.75 19.72
N SER A 47 -3.82 2.72 20.52
CA SER A 47 -5.18 3.03 20.05
C SER A 47 -5.23 4.41 19.38
N GLY A 48 -5.67 4.43 18.13
CA GLY A 48 -5.71 5.63 17.29
C GLY A 48 -7.11 6.20 17.11
N THR A 49 -7.25 7.05 16.09
CA THR A 49 -8.52 7.67 15.71
C THR A 49 -9.59 6.64 15.30
N LYS A 50 -9.19 5.48 14.78
CA LYS A 50 -10.12 4.39 14.48
C LYS A 50 -10.84 3.87 15.73
N GLN A 51 -10.09 3.51 16.78
CA GLN A 51 -10.69 3.01 18.02
C GLN A 51 -11.62 4.06 18.63
N LYS A 52 -11.21 5.33 18.59
CA LYS A 52 -12.06 6.44 19.04
C LYS A 52 -13.33 6.61 18.20
N PHE A 53 -13.25 6.37 16.89
CA PHE A 53 -14.43 6.38 16.01
C PHE A 53 -15.40 5.26 16.38
N ASP A 54 -14.92 4.05 16.63
CA ASP A 54 -15.77 2.92 17.03
C ASP A 54 -16.53 3.19 18.34
N GLU A 55 -15.87 3.85 19.30
CA GLU A 55 -16.46 4.19 20.61
C GLU A 55 -17.50 5.30 20.51
N LEU A 56 -17.23 6.34 19.72
CA LEU A 56 -18.05 7.56 19.66
C LEU A 56 -19.16 7.49 18.61
N GLY A 57 -18.95 6.74 17.53
CA GLY A 57 -19.75 6.83 16.32
C GLY A 57 -19.51 8.15 15.55
N PRO A 58 -20.05 8.26 14.32
CA PRO A 58 -19.71 9.33 13.38
C PRO A 58 -20.01 10.74 13.89
N ASP A 59 -21.19 10.98 14.47
CA ASP A 59 -21.62 12.31 14.87
C ASP A 59 -20.80 12.87 16.04
N LYS A 60 -20.53 12.02 17.05
CA LYS A 60 -19.73 12.43 18.21
C LYS A 60 -18.26 12.52 17.86
N PHE A 61 -17.78 11.67 16.95
CA PHE A 61 -16.41 11.74 16.46
C PHE A 61 -16.13 13.03 15.69
N SER A 62 -17.03 13.46 14.81
CA SER A 62 -16.84 14.72 14.06
C SER A 62 -16.82 15.95 14.99
N LYS A 63 -17.70 15.97 15.99
CA LYS A 63 -17.68 17.01 17.03
C LYS A 63 -16.36 16.99 17.80
N TRP A 64 -15.93 15.83 18.29
CA TRP A 64 -14.65 15.66 18.99
C TRP A 64 -13.48 16.18 18.14
N LEU A 65 -13.46 15.86 16.85
CA LEU A 65 -12.43 16.30 15.91
C LEU A 65 -12.40 17.82 15.77
N SER A 66 -13.57 18.47 15.67
CA SER A 66 -13.69 19.93 15.55
C SER A 66 -13.24 20.70 16.79
N GLU A 67 -13.27 20.06 17.96
CA GLU A 67 -12.84 20.66 19.24
C GLU A 67 -11.32 20.59 19.44
N GLN A 68 -10.60 19.85 18.59
CA GLN A 68 -9.15 19.72 18.70
C GLN A 68 -8.45 20.98 18.16
N LYS A 69 -7.46 21.49 18.90
CA LYS A 69 -6.64 22.64 18.47
C LYS A 69 -5.57 22.28 17.45
N GLN A 70 -5.17 21.01 17.39
CA GLN A 70 -4.12 20.53 16.50
C GLN A 70 -4.65 20.28 15.09
N VAL A 71 -3.76 20.40 14.11
CA VAL A 71 -4.07 20.03 12.72
C VAL A 71 -3.94 18.51 12.57
N PHE A 72 -4.94 17.89 11.97
CA PHE A 72 -4.89 16.49 11.56
C PHE A 72 -4.50 16.38 10.09
N PHE A 73 -3.83 15.28 9.76
CA PHE A 73 -3.45 14.93 8.41
C PHE A 73 -4.12 13.61 8.02
N THR A 74 -4.45 13.50 6.74
CA THR A 74 -4.79 12.22 6.12
C THR A 74 -3.68 11.93 5.13
N ASP A 75 -2.94 10.85 5.35
CA ASP A 75 -1.96 10.39 4.37
C ASP A 75 -2.70 9.88 3.13
N THR A 76 -2.30 10.37 1.97
CA THR A 76 -2.88 9.98 0.67
C THR A 76 -1.88 9.25 -0.21
N THR A 77 -0.70 8.89 0.32
CA THR A 77 0.39 8.23 -0.40
C THR A 77 -0.09 6.96 -1.12
N TRP A 78 -0.90 6.17 -0.43
CA TRP A 78 -1.45 4.89 -0.91
C TRP A 78 -2.64 5.01 -1.86
N ARG A 79 -3.14 6.22 -2.13
CA ARG A 79 -4.27 6.46 -3.04
C ARG A 79 -4.01 7.67 -3.93
N ASP A 80 -4.37 8.88 -3.51
CA ASP A 80 -4.32 10.05 -4.40
C ASP A 80 -2.94 10.31 -4.98
N ALA A 81 -1.87 10.16 -4.19
CA ALA A 81 -0.53 10.46 -4.66
C ALA A 81 -0.11 9.52 -5.80
N HIS A 82 -0.31 8.21 -5.63
CA HIS A 82 -0.04 7.24 -6.68
C HIS A 82 -0.95 7.43 -7.89
N GLN A 83 -2.26 7.62 -7.67
CA GLN A 83 -3.23 7.81 -8.76
C GLN A 83 -2.97 9.09 -9.57
N SER A 84 -2.42 10.13 -8.96
CA SER A 84 -2.13 11.39 -9.66
C SER A 84 -0.84 11.33 -10.47
N LEU A 85 0.09 10.43 -10.12
CA LEU A 85 1.44 10.38 -10.70
C LEU A 85 1.68 9.17 -11.61
N PHE A 86 0.98 8.05 -11.39
CA PHE A 86 1.28 6.77 -12.03
C PHE A 86 0.06 6.04 -12.65
N GLU A 87 -1.17 6.45 -12.32
CA GLU A 87 -2.40 5.99 -13.03
C GLU A 87 -2.81 6.99 -14.11
#